data_AF-A0A9Q1AP44-F1
#
_entry.id   AF-A0A9Q1AP44-F1
#
_cell.length_a   1.000
_cell.length_b   1.000
_cell.length_c   1.000
_cell.angle_alpha   90.00
_cell.angle_beta   90.00
_cell.angle_gamma   90.00
#
_symmetry.space_group_name_H-M   'P 1'
#
loop_
_entity.id
_entity.type
_entity.pdbx_description
1 polymer ?
#
loop_
_entity_poly.entity_id
_entity_poly.type
_entity_poly.pdbx_seq_one_letter_code
_entity_poly.pdbx_strand_id
1 'polypeptide(L)'
;MQQSEDWRDKYDAQVHQCSDLSTKLSATEKNFNQTIKLLMSTEEELKKCRYSLKERDFIISEQRKAENALAHQACVLRSDLEKALQDNASLYQKIGREDKLSSDNRSVVDNFRTELSQQIVSLCNMVATSISQQNEHLQCVQDLGNSFLDRHRKSIEELKKKLSSSRAVYISHIEAVQNVVRLHKAGSIAVLEEISLLASSSAQTIKDHLASEAGQVSSIFDELQNTLSTHQGEVALFAREMRQRFHVSSEQRKEVSEYMNGFLDKILEQCKSLENHAVQADAVQMKNIADFQKAYEEQSKSDAEKLVADINNLVSNHLQRQKELVDARLVDLRETATGNKAVLDGHVSSMEHVSTDAKRKWQEFSMQTENDAKDIADYSVTKHCRMESLLQQCVSTAGSAFKHWEKTLDSVNEMGNNHVSELVSLTRNASDSIEQHDTEVGHARVTAEQDVAKNSEDVLNHIDGLSEEEQGSVSKILEAVKAHSNTLETFREDHSGEASAIDDRAKETFELQYMDYEPTGATPSRSEPDVPSKGTIESLRAMPVENLLDEFRENNSYESFEVKELKPSLIPRSPLVQLNQQ
;
A
#
# COMPACT_ATOMS: atom_id res chain seq x y z
N MET A 1 218.03 86.46 -76.05
CA MET A 1 217.07 86.14 -77.14
C MET A 1 216.26 84.93 -76.70
N GLN A 2 215.17 84.97 -75.92
CA GLN A 2 214.04 85.89 -75.67
C GLN A 2 212.86 85.86 -76.67
N GLN A 3 212.78 84.87 -77.58
CA GLN A 3 211.60 84.61 -78.43
C GLN A 3 211.23 83.10 -78.60
N SER A 4 211.89 82.17 -77.88
CA SER A 4 211.69 80.71 -78.05
C SER A 4 210.94 80.01 -76.91
N GLU A 5 210.71 80.64 -75.76
CA GLU A 5 210.00 80.03 -74.61
C GLU A 5 208.46 80.19 -74.71
N ASP A 6 207.95 81.27 -75.31
CA ASP A 6 206.52 81.64 -75.36
C ASP A 6 205.66 80.76 -76.32
N TRP A 7 206.29 79.98 -77.20
CA TRP A 7 205.61 78.98 -78.05
C TRP A 7 205.53 77.59 -77.40
N ARG A 8 206.38 77.29 -76.40
CA ARG A 8 206.38 75.99 -75.71
C ARG A 8 205.23 75.91 -74.70
N ASP A 9 204.96 77.00 -73.97
CA ASP A 9 203.85 77.09 -73.00
C ASP A 9 202.45 76.98 -73.66
N LYS A 10 202.29 77.42 -74.92
CA LYS A 10 201.02 77.27 -75.65
C LYS A 10 200.75 75.86 -76.17
N TYR A 11 201.79 75.09 -76.47
CA TYR A 11 201.64 73.70 -76.90
C TYR A 11 201.28 72.78 -75.71
N ASP A 12 201.94 72.97 -74.57
CA ASP A 12 201.69 72.15 -73.38
C ASP A 12 200.29 72.37 -72.78
N ALA A 13 199.72 73.58 -72.89
CA ALA A 13 198.34 73.85 -72.49
C ALA A 13 197.29 73.13 -73.36
N GLN A 14 197.57 72.93 -74.66
CA GLN A 14 196.65 72.30 -75.59
C GLN A 14 196.66 70.77 -75.47
N VAL A 15 197.81 70.19 -75.13
CA VAL A 15 197.96 68.75 -74.82
C VAL A 15 197.23 68.38 -73.53
N HIS A 16 197.30 69.23 -72.50
CA HIS A 16 196.54 69.00 -71.26
C HIS A 16 195.02 69.04 -71.46
N GLN A 17 194.52 69.90 -72.36
CA GLN A 17 193.08 69.98 -72.64
C GLN A 17 192.56 68.75 -73.43
N CYS A 18 193.38 68.19 -74.33
CA CYS A 18 193.04 66.95 -75.05
C CYS A 18 193.06 65.71 -74.14
N SER A 19 193.97 65.67 -73.15
CA SER A 19 194.01 64.62 -72.13
C SER A 19 192.72 64.58 -71.29
N ASP A 20 192.24 65.75 -70.86
CA ASP A 20 191.11 65.84 -69.92
C ASP A 20 189.75 65.51 -70.57
N LEU A 21 189.61 65.75 -71.88
CA LEU A 21 188.44 65.36 -72.66
C LEU A 21 188.36 63.84 -72.89
N SER A 22 189.50 63.16 -73.01
CA SER A 22 189.53 61.70 -73.20
C SER A 22 189.10 60.94 -71.94
N THR A 23 189.50 61.41 -70.76
CA THR A 23 189.08 60.84 -69.46
C THR A 23 187.57 60.98 -69.22
N LYS A 24 186.96 62.11 -69.62
CA LYS A 24 185.50 62.30 -69.52
C LYS A 24 184.71 61.38 -70.47
N LEU A 25 185.24 61.10 -71.65
CA LEU A 25 184.58 60.21 -72.61
C LEU A 25 184.51 58.77 -72.06
N SER A 26 185.62 58.26 -71.51
CA SER A 26 185.68 56.91 -70.93
C SER A 26 184.75 56.72 -69.72
N ALA A 27 184.59 57.74 -68.87
CA ALA A 27 183.69 57.67 -67.71
C ALA A 27 182.20 57.57 -68.11
N THR A 28 181.82 58.20 -69.22
CA THR A 28 180.42 58.25 -69.66
C THR A 28 179.97 56.92 -70.27
N GLU A 29 180.85 56.27 -71.04
CA GLU A 29 180.58 54.96 -71.65
C GLU A 29 180.42 53.84 -70.60
N LYS A 30 181.14 53.93 -69.49
CA LYS A 30 181.03 52.97 -68.38
C LYS A 30 179.69 53.06 -67.64
N ASN A 31 179.17 54.28 -67.45
CA ASN A 31 177.86 54.49 -66.79
C ASN A 31 176.70 53.98 -67.65
N PHE A 32 176.74 54.16 -68.97
CA PHE A 32 175.65 53.73 -69.85
C PHE A 32 175.44 52.21 -69.83
N ASN A 33 176.52 51.42 -69.82
CA ASN A 33 176.45 49.96 -69.74
C ASN A 33 175.89 49.45 -68.40
N GLN A 34 176.03 50.21 -67.31
CA GLN A 34 175.53 49.81 -66.00
C GLN A 34 174.02 49.99 -65.88
N THR A 35 173.44 51.01 -66.54
CA THR A 35 171.99 51.26 -66.56
C THR A 35 171.22 50.18 -67.33
N ILE A 36 171.76 49.68 -68.44
CA ILE A 36 171.10 48.63 -69.25
C ILE A 36 170.93 47.32 -68.44
N LYS A 37 171.93 46.95 -67.63
CA LYS A 37 171.86 45.75 -66.79
C LYS A 37 170.77 45.82 -65.71
N LEU A 38 170.56 46.99 -65.11
CA LEU A 38 169.52 47.20 -64.10
C LEU A 38 168.11 47.08 -64.69
N LEU A 39 167.90 47.60 -65.90
CA LEU A 39 166.59 47.58 -66.55
C LEU A 39 166.13 46.14 -66.85
N MET A 40 167.01 45.30 -67.40
CA MET A 40 166.67 43.89 -67.67
C MET A 40 166.35 43.12 -66.39
N SER A 41 167.03 43.42 -65.27
CA SER A 41 166.74 42.76 -63.99
C SER A 41 165.35 43.08 -63.44
N THR A 42 164.84 44.31 -63.64
CA THR A 42 163.53 44.72 -63.13
C THR A 42 162.35 44.21 -63.97
N GLU A 43 162.53 44.05 -65.29
CA GLU A 43 161.48 43.48 -66.15
C GLU A 43 161.21 42.01 -65.80
N GLU A 44 162.23 41.24 -65.47
CA GLU A 44 162.10 39.83 -65.11
C GLU A 44 161.35 39.63 -63.77
N GLU A 45 161.63 40.45 -62.76
CA GLU A 45 160.93 40.44 -61.46
C GLU A 45 159.43 40.77 -61.59
N LEU A 46 159.07 41.74 -62.44
CA LEU A 46 157.67 42.11 -62.65
C LEU A 46 156.87 40.96 -63.28
N LYS A 47 157.50 40.20 -64.19
CA LYS A 47 156.91 39.01 -64.82
C LYS A 47 156.61 37.91 -63.78
N LYS A 48 157.54 37.71 -62.83
CA LYS A 48 157.40 36.77 -61.70
C LYS A 48 156.22 37.11 -60.79
N CYS A 49 156.08 38.40 -60.44
CA CYS A 49 155.02 38.86 -59.54
C CYS A 49 153.61 38.68 -60.14
N ARG A 50 153.44 38.95 -61.44
CA ARG A 50 152.15 38.76 -62.13
C ARG A 50 151.68 37.31 -62.16
N TYR A 51 152.59 36.35 -62.30
CA TYR A 51 152.25 34.93 -62.31
C TYR A 51 151.70 34.47 -60.95
N SER A 52 152.38 34.84 -59.86
CA SER A 52 151.97 34.45 -58.50
C SER A 52 150.60 35.01 -58.08
N LEU A 53 150.21 36.17 -58.61
CA LEU A 53 148.93 36.80 -58.26
C LEU A 53 147.73 36.05 -58.86
N LYS A 54 147.85 35.61 -60.13
CA LYS A 54 146.81 34.80 -60.79
C LYS A 54 146.65 33.41 -60.15
N GLU A 55 147.75 32.81 -59.70
CA GLU A 55 147.74 31.54 -58.98
C GLU A 55 146.87 31.60 -57.72
N ARG A 56 146.94 32.71 -56.98
CA ARG A 56 146.12 32.90 -55.77
C ARG A 56 144.65 33.16 -56.06
N ASP A 57 144.32 33.89 -57.13
CA ASP A 57 142.92 34.16 -57.50
C ASP A 57 142.15 32.88 -57.89
N PHE A 58 142.83 31.91 -58.52
CA PHE A 58 142.25 30.61 -58.86
C PHE A 58 141.80 29.84 -57.62
N ILE A 59 142.67 29.75 -56.60
CA ILE A 59 142.39 29.04 -55.33
C ILE A 59 141.17 29.64 -54.62
N ILE A 60 141.10 30.98 -54.56
CA ILE A 60 139.97 31.69 -53.91
C ILE A 60 138.66 31.37 -54.62
N SER A 61 138.67 31.25 -55.94
CA SER A 61 137.46 30.97 -56.72
C SER A 61 136.89 29.56 -56.46
N GLU A 62 137.76 28.55 -56.33
CA GLU A 62 137.34 27.17 -56.05
C GLU A 62 136.87 26.98 -54.61
N GLN A 63 137.53 27.63 -53.63
CA GLN A 63 137.06 27.63 -52.25
C GLN A 63 135.67 28.26 -52.11
N ARG A 64 135.39 29.36 -52.82
CA ARG A 64 134.08 30.03 -52.80
C ARG A 64 132.96 29.16 -53.40
N LYS A 65 133.26 28.34 -54.42
CA LYS A 65 132.26 27.40 -54.98
C LYS A 65 131.85 26.34 -53.97
N ALA A 66 132.83 25.76 -53.26
CA ALA A 66 132.59 24.76 -52.22
C ALA A 66 131.78 25.32 -51.04
N GLU A 67 132.11 26.53 -50.58
CA GLU A 67 131.39 27.21 -49.50
C GLU A 67 129.91 27.41 -49.84
N ASN A 68 129.61 27.90 -51.04
CA ASN A 68 128.24 28.11 -51.50
C ASN A 68 127.44 26.79 -51.58
N ALA A 69 128.08 25.71 -52.03
CA ALA A 69 127.44 24.40 -52.11
C ALA A 69 127.12 23.83 -50.72
N LEU A 70 128.06 23.94 -49.76
CA LEU A 70 127.85 23.52 -48.38
C LEU A 70 126.78 24.36 -47.67
N ALA A 71 126.75 25.68 -47.89
CA ALA A 71 125.74 26.57 -47.33
C ALA A 71 124.33 26.25 -47.88
N HIS A 72 124.21 25.97 -49.18
CA HIS A 72 122.94 25.52 -49.77
C HIS A 72 122.47 24.20 -49.14
N GLN A 73 123.38 23.24 -48.97
CA GLN A 73 123.06 21.94 -48.37
C GLN A 73 122.60 22.05 -46.91
N ALA A 74 123.18 22.99 -46.14
CA ALA A 74 122.74 23.27 -44.77
C ALA A 74 121.32 23.89 -44.72
N CYS A 75 120.96 24.74 -45.68
CA CYS A 75 119.61 25.29 -45.81
C CYS A 75 118.55 24.21 -46.12
N VAL A 76 118.88 23.27 -47.01
CA VAL A 76 117.99 22.13 -47.34
C VAL A 76 117.73 21.26 -46.11
N LEU A 77 118.80 20.86 -45.41
CA LEU A 77 118.69 20.07 -44.16
C LEU A 77 117.84 20.76 -43.08
N ARG A 78 117.95 22.09 -42.95
CA ARG A 78 117.11 22.85 -42.01
C ARG A 78 115.64 22.82 -42.41
N SER A 79 115.34 22.99 -43.71
CA SER A 79 113.98 22.91 -44.24
C SER A 79 113.34 21.54 -44.01
N ASP A 80 114.11 20.45 -44.20
CA ASP A 80 113.62 19.09 -43.97
C ASP A 80 113.39 18.80 -42.48
N LEU A 81 114.24 19.34 -41.60
CA LEU A 81 114.05 19.24 -40.15
C LEU A 81 112.80 20.02 -39.69
N GLU A 82 112.59 21.24 -40.21
CA GLU A 82 111.39 22.04 -39.96
C GLU A 82 110.12 21.30 -40.42
N LYS A 83 110.17 20.65 -41.59
CA LYS A 83 109.09 19.81 -42.11
C LYS A 83 108.80 18.61 -41.19
N ALA A 84 109.83 17.88 -40.74
CA ALA A 84 109.67 16.74 -39.84
C ALA A 84 109.10 17.14 -38.46
N LEU A 85 109.49 18.32 -37.94
CA LEU A 85 108.90 18.88 -36.73
C LEU A 85 107.42 19.21 -36.93
N GLN A 86 107.04 19.78 -38.08
CA GLN A 86 105.65 20.10 -38.41
C GLN A 86 104.79 18.84 -38.57
N ASP A 87 105.33 17.78 -39.19
CA ASP A 87 104.65 16.49 -39.33
C ASP A 87 104.44 15.82 -37.97
N ASN A 88 105.45 15.83 -37.09
CA ASN A 88 105.32 15.33 -35.72
C ASN A 88 104.28 16.12 -34.91
N ALA A 89 104.28 17.45 -35.00
CA ALA A 89 103.27 18.27 -34.35
C ALA A 89 101.85 17.94 -34.84
N SER A 90 101.70 17.71 -36.15
CA SER A 90 100.42 17.30 -36.77
C SER A 90 99.95 15.92 -36.31
N LEU A 91 100.88 14.97 -36.12
CA LEU A 91 100.58 13.64 -35.57
C LEU A 91 100.13 13.72 -34.11
N TYR A 92 100.85 14.44 -33.25
CA TYR A 92 100.42 14.64 -31.85
C TYR A 92 99.06 15.33 -31.76
N GLN A 93 98.77 16.28 -32.65
CA GLN A 93 97.45 16.91 -32.72
C GLN A 93 96.35 15.96 -33.20
N LYS A 94 96.66 14.95 -34.02
CA LYS A 94 95.70 13.91 -34.43
C LYS A 94 95.45 12.92 -33.30
N ILE A 95 96.51 12.44 -32.62
CA ILE A 95 96.39 11.57 -31.45
C ILE A 95 95.58 12.26 -30.35
N GLY A 96 95.91 13.51 -30.02
CA GLY A 96 95.13 14.25 -29.01
C GLY A 96 93.69 14.54 -29.41
N ARG A 97 93.39 14.63 -30.71
CA ARG A 97 92.01 14.69 -31.21
C ARG A 97 91.29 13.36 -31.07
N GLU A 98 91.97 12.25 -31.35
CA GLU A 98 91.46 10.88 -31.24
C GLU A 98 91.18 10.50 -29.78
N ASP A 99 92.12 10.73 -28.87
CA ASP A 99 91.95 10.50 -27.43
C ASP A 99 90.75 11.28 -26.88
N LYS A 100 90.61 12.55 -27.31
CA LYS A 100 89.46 13.38 -26.96
C LYS A 100 88.16 12.80 -27.52
N LEU A 101 88.15 12.35 -28.78
CA LEU A 101 86.96 11.77 -29.41
C LEU A 101 86.56 10.44 -28.74
N SER A 102 87.53 9.60 -28.34
CA SER A 102 87.28 8.36 -27.59
C SER A 102 86.71 8.66 -26.21
N SER A 103 87.27 9.63 -25.49
CA SER A 103 86.73 10.09 -24.19
C SER A 103 85.33 10.69 -24.32
N ASP A 104 85.10 11.54 -25.32
CA ASP A 104 83.80 12.16 -25.58
C ASP A 104 82.77 11.07 -25.92
N ASN A 105 83.11 10.10 -26.78
CA ASN A 105 82.24 8.95 -27.10
C ASN A 105 81.92 8.10 -25.87
N ARG A 106 82.92 7.81 -25.02
CA ARG A 106 82.73 7.08 -23.76
C ARG A 106 81.75 7.81 -22.85
N SER A 107 81.89 9.13 -22.72
CA SER A 107 80.99 9.96 -21.92
C SER A 107 79.54 9.94 -22.45
N VAL A 108 79.35 9.92 -23.77
CA VAL A 108 78.02 9.82 -24.39
C VAL A 108 77.37 8.47 -24.08
N VAL A 109 78.13 7.37 -24.16
CA VAL A 109 77.64 6.03 -23.83
C VAL A 109 77.30 5.92 -22.34
N ASP A 110 78.16 6.42 -21.45
CA ASP A 110 77.91 6.44 -20.02
C ASP A 110 76.67 7.28 -19.66
N ASN A 111 76.53 8.46 -20.26
CA ASN A 111 75.34 9.30 -20.08
C ASN A 111 74.08 8.56 -20.55
N PHE A 112 74.11 7.96 -21.75
CA PHE A 112 72.99 7.19 -22.26
C PHE A 112 72.62 6.01 -21.34
N ARG A 113 73.60 5.29 -20.80
CA ARG A 113 73.38 4.21 -19.81
C ARG A 113 72.68 4.75 -18.57
N THR A 114 73.15 5.86 -18.01
CA THR A 114 72.55 6.45 -16.80
C THR A 114 71.11 6.91 -17.07
N GLU A 115 70.87 7.52 -18.23
CA GLU A 115 69.53 7.94 -18.66
C GLU A 115 68.61 6.73 -18.88
N LEU A 116 69.11 5.66 -19.50
CA LEU A 116 68.35 4.42 -19.71
C LEU A 116 67.96 3.77 -18.38
N SER A 117 68.89 3.55 -17.44
CA SER A 117 68.53 3.01 -16.12
C SER A 117 67.55 3.94 -15.39
N GLN A 118 67.71 5.26 -15.47
CA GLN A 118 66.78 6.21 -14.87
C GLN A 118 65.37 6.12 -15.48
N GLN A 119 65.27 5.95 -16.80
CA GLN A 119 63.99 5.73 -17.48
C GLN A 119 63.36 4.39 -17.10
N ILE A 120 64.14 3.31 -16.98
CA ILE A 120 63.64 2.00 -16.51
C ILE A 120 63.06 2.12 -15.10
N VAL A 121 63.77 2.77 -14.17
CA VAL A 121 63.28 3.01 -12.80
C VAL A 121 62.01 3.87 -12.81
N SER A 122 61.98 4.94 -13.61
CA SER A 122 60.80 5.79 -13.73
C SER A 122 59.58 5.02 -14.26
N LEU A 123 59.78 4.17 -15.26
CA LEU A 123 58.73 3.30 -15.81
C LEU A 123 58.24 2.29 -14.78
N CYS A 124 59.15 1.60 -14.07
CA CYS A 124 58.79 0.66 -13.01
C CYS A 124 57.96 1.34 -11.91
N ASN A 125 58.35 2.56 -11.49
CA ASN A 125 57.60 3.33 -10.50
C ASN A 125 56.21 3.74 -11.01
N MET A 126 56.08 4.11 -12.29
CA MET A 126 54.80 4.45 -12.90
C MET A 126 53.87 3.23 -12.96
N VAL A 127 54.39 2.08 -13.38
CA VAL A 127 53.64 0.81 -13.40
C VAL A 127 53.25 0.39 -11.99
N ALA A 128 54.16 0.44 -11.02
CA ALA A 128 53.85 0.12 -9.62
C ALA A 128 52.77 1.04 -9.04
N THR A 129 52.83 2.35 -9.30
CA THR A 129 51.80 3.31 -8.90
C THR A 129 50.46 2.98 -9.54
N SER A 130 50.46 2.66 -10.85
CA SER A 130 49.24 2.29 -11.58
C SER A 130 48.62 0.99 -11.05
N ILE A 131 49.43 -0.03 -10.78
CA ILE A 131 48.98 -1.31 -10.19
C ILE A 131 48.42 -1.07 -8.78
N SER A 132 49.07 -0.24 -7.96
CA SER A 132 48.56 0.11 -6.62
C SER A 132 47.18 0.79 -6.71
N GLN A 133 47.02 1.74 -7.61
CA GLN A 133 45.73 2.42 -7.84
C GLN A 133 44.65 1.44 -8.33
N GLN A 134 44.99 0.53 -9.24
CA GLN A 134 44.04 -0.50 -9.71
C GLN A 134 43.65 -1.48 -8.59
N ASN A 135 44.60 -1.89 -7.75
CA ASN A 135 44.31 -2.73 -6.58
C ASN A 135 43.42 -2.01 -5.56
N GLU A 136 43.64 -0.72 -5.30
CA GLU A 136 42.74 0.08 -4.46
C GLU A 136 41.32 0.14 -5.02
N HIS A 137 41.17 0.32 -6.33
CA HIS A 137 39.87 0.29 -7.00
C HIS A 137 39.20 -1.08 -6.88
N LEU A 138 39.94 -2.17 -7.08
CA LEU A 138 39.43 -3.53 -6.93
C LEU A 138 38.98 -3.83 -5.49
N GLN A 139 39.77 -3.40 -4.50
CA GLN A 139 39.41 -3.53 -3.10
C GLN A 139 38.12 -2.76 -2.79
N CYS A 140 37.96 -1.54 -3.32
CA CYS A 140 36.73 -0.76 -3.18
C CYS A 140 35.50 -1.49 -3.76
N VAL A 141 35.62 -2.09 -4.95
CA VAL A 141 34.54 -2.89 -5.55
C VAL A 141 34.21 -4.11 -4.70
N GLN A 142 35.24 -4.80 -4.17
CA GLN A 142 35.06 -5.94 -3.29
C GLN A 142 34.33 -5.55 -1.99
N ASP A 143 34.75 -4.46 -1.35
CA ASP A 143 34.14 -3.94 -0.12
C ASP A 143 32.69 -3.51 -0.37
N LEU A 144 32.42 -2.87 -1.51
CA LEU A 144 31.07 -2.49 -1.92
C LEU A 144 30.18 -3.72 -2.15
N GLY A 145 30.68 -4.75 -2.82
CA GLY A 145 29.97 -6.01 -3.04
C GLY A 145 29.63 -6.72 -1.74
N ASN A 146 30.60 -6.82 -0.82
CA ASN A 146 30.39 -7.42 0.50
C ASN A 146 29.38 -6.61 1.35
N SER A 147 29.51 -5.27 1.38
CA SER A 147 28.59 -4.37 2.09
C SER A 147 27.16 -4.46 1.53
N PHE A 148 27.03 -4.55 0.21
CA PHE A 148 25.74 -4.76 -0.46
C PHE A 148 25.12 -6.09 -0.03
N LEU A 149 25.86 -7.20 -0.09
CA LEU A 149 25.37 -8.51 0.36
C LEU A 149 24.91 -8.49 1.82
N ASP A 150 25.67 -7.82 2.68
CA ASP A 150 25.38 -7.75 4.11
C ASP A 150 24.12 -6.94 4.40
N ARG A 151 23.92 -5.82 3.68
CA ARG A 151 22.70 -5.01 3.73
C ARG A 151 21.51 -5.77 3.14
N HIS A 152 21.70 -6.40 1.98
CA HIS A 152 20.69 -7.17 1.28
C HIS A 152 20.14 -8.28 2.18
N ARG A 153 21.01 -9.10 2.77
CA ARG A 153 20.61 -10.16 3.71
C ARG A 153 19.77 -9.63 4.88
N LYS A 154 20.17 -8.50 5.48
CA LYS A 154 19.42 -7.86 6.56
C LYS A 154 18.05 -7.39 6.08
N SER A 155 17.97 -6.78 4.89
CA SER A 155 16.72 -6.33 4.29
C SER A 155 15.77 -7.48 3.95
N ILE A 156 16.28 -8.59 3.40
CA ILE A 156 15.50 -9.80 3.13
C ILE A 156 14.95 -10.39 4.44
N GLU A 157 15.78 -10.54 5.47
CA GLU A 157 15.34 -11.05 6.76
C GLU A 157 14.26 -10.15 7.40
N GLU A 158 14.44 -8.83 7.33
CA GLU A 158 13.43 -7.88 7.80
C GLU A 158 12.12 -7.99 7.00
N LEU A 159 12.20 -8.18 5.68
CA LEU A 159 11.03 -8.35 4.82
C LEU A 159 10.26 -9.63 5.14
N LYS A 160 10.96 -10.76 5.33
CA LYS A 160 10.38 -12.04 5.77
C LYS A 160 9.69 -11.91 7.12
N LYS A 161 10.32 -11.23 8.07
CA LYS A 161 9.73 -10.94 9.39
C LYS A 161 8.47 -10.10 9.26
N LYS A 162 8.50 -9.02 8.47
CA LYS A 162 7.33 -8.15 8.23
C LYS A 162 6.18 -8.91 7.56
N LEU A 163 6.48 -9.77 6.59
CA LEU A 163 5.49 -10.63 5.93
C LEU A 163 4.83 -11.60 6.92
N SER A 164 5.63 -12.24 7.77
CA SER A 164 5.14 -13.13 8.83
C SER A 164 4.25 -12.41 9.84
N SER A 165 4.67 -11.22 10.29
CA SER A 165 3.86 -10.37 11.18
C SER A 165 2.56 -9.91 10.51
N SER A 166 2.60 -9.52 9.23
CA SER A 166 1.43 -9.10 8.48
C SER A 166 0.42 -10.24 8.34
N ARG A 167 0.88 -11.46 8.04
CA ARG A 167 0.05 -12.67 8.03
C ARG A 167 -0.61 -12.91 9.40
N ALA A 168 0.16 -12.82 10.49
CA ALA A 168 -0.38 -13.02 11.84
C ALA A 168 -1.45 -11.99 12.21
N VAL A 169 -1.23 -10.72 11.88
CA VAL A 169 -2.21 -9.64 12.10
C VAL A 169 -3.48 -9.89 11.28
N TYR A 170 -3.35 -10.30 10.01
CA TYR A 170 -4.50 -10.62 9.16
C TYR A 170 -5.36 -11.74 9.76
N ILE A 171 -4.74 -12.84 10.18
CA ILE A 171 -5.41 -13.97 10.83
C ILE A 171 -6.10 -13.52 12.13
N SER A 172 -5.40 -12.75 12.96
CA SER A 172 -5.97 -12.24 14.21
C SER A 172 -7.18 -11.32 13.98
N HIS A 173 -7.14 -10.46 12.96
CA HIS A 173 -8.24 -9.57 12.64
C HIS A 173 -9.49 -10.31 12.17
N ILE A 174 -9.33 -11.33 11.32
CA ILE A 174 -10.48 -12.12 10.85
C ILE A 174 -11.06 -13.01 11.97
N GLU A 175 -10.22 -13.49 12.87
CA GLU A 175 -10.66 -14.16 14.10
C GLU A 175 -11.45 -13.21 15.01
N ALA A 176 -11.00 -11.97 15.17
CA ALA A 176 -11.72 -10.95 15.92
C ALA A 176 -13.12 -10.67 15.32
N VAL A 177 -13.25 -10.63 14.00
CA VAL A 177 -14.55 -10.51 13.31
C VAL A 177 -15.46 -11.68 13.66
N GLN A 178 -14.97 -12.92 13.60
CA GLN A 178 -15.79 -14.08 13.98
C GLN A 178 -16.20 -14.03 15.46
N ASN A 179 -15.32 -13.58 16.35
CA ASN A 179 -15.65 -13.46 17.78
C ASN A 179 -16.78 -12.43 18.02
N VAL A 180 -16.81 -11.33 17.27
CA VAL A 180 -17.94 -10.37 17.31
C VAL A 180 -19.23 -11.03 16.82
N VAL A 181 -19.18 -11.82 15.74
CA VAL A 181 -20.34 -12.57 15.24
C VAL A 181 -20.85 -13.57 16.28
N ARG A 182 -19.96 -14.28 16.97
CA ARG A 182 -20.32 -15.21 18.05
C ARG A 182 -20.94 -14.50 19.26
N LEU A 183 -20.43 -13.32 19.61
CA LEU A 183 -21.02 -12.50 20.66
C LEU A 183 -22.44 -12.06 20.28
N HIS A 184 -22.65 -11.61 19.05
CA HIS A 184 -23.97 -11.27 18.53
C HIS A 184 -24.89 -12.50 18.50
N LYS A 185 -24.39 -13.67 18.08
CA LYS A 185 -25.13 -14.94 18.13
C LYS A 185 -25.65 -15.23 19.54
N ALA A 186 -24.76 -15.22 20.53
CA ALA A 186 -25.13 -15.51 21.91
C ALA A 186 -26.15 -14.51 22.45
N GLY A 187 -25.95 -13.21 22.20
CA GLY A 187 -26.87 -12.16 22.63
C GLY A 187 -28.25 -12.25 21.96
N SER A 188 -28.29 -12.44 20.63
CA SER A 188 -29.55 -12.55 19.90
C SER A 188 -30.34 -13.80 20.26
N ILE A 189 -29.68 -14.96 20.39
CA ILE A 189 -30.35 -16.20 20.81
C ILE A 189 -30.94 -16.05 22.22
N ALA A 190 -30.18 -15.49 23.16
CA ALA A 190 -30.67 -15.27 24.53
C ALA A 190 -31.92 -14.38 24.56
N VAL A 191 -31.95 -13.29 23.77
CA VAL A 191 -33.13 -12.42 23.67
C VAL A 191 -34.32 -13.14 23.03
N LEU A 192 -34.08 -13.94 21.98
CA LEU A 192 -35.15 -14.72 21.34
C LEU A 192 -35.74 -15.78 22.29
N GLU A 193 -34.91 -16.43 23.09
CA GLU A 193 -35.34 -17.36 24.15
C GLU A 193 -36.16 -16.64 25.23
N GLU A 194 -35.74 -15.44 25.66
CA GLU A 194 -36.48 -14.62 26.62
C GLU A 194 -37.85 -14.21 26.07
N ILE A 195 -37.94 -13.79 24.80
CA ILE A 195 -39.20 -13.47 24.12
C ILE A 195 -40.12 -14.70 24.09
N SER A 196 -39.57 -15.87 23.78
CA SER A 196 -40.31 -17.14 23.76
C SER A 196 -40.86 -17.52 25.14
N LEU A 197 -40.05 -17.35 26.20
CA LEU A 197 -40.45 -17.57 27.58
C LEU A 197 -41.52 -16.57 28.01
N LEU A 198 -41.37 -15.29 27.66
CA LEU A 198 -42.33 -14.24 27.99
C LEU A 198 -43.68 -14.48 27.29
N ALA A 199 -43.68 -14.89 26.03
CA ALA A 199 -44.90 -15.23 25.30
C ALA A 199 -45.63 -16.42 25.95
N SER A 200 -44.89 -17.48 26.31
CA SER A 200 -45.43 -18.66 26.98
C SER A 200 -45.99 -18.32 28.37
N SER A 201 -45.25 -17.54 29.16
CA SER A 201 -45.65 -17.05 30.48
C SER A 201 -46.89 -16.14 30.39
N SER A 202 -46.95 -15.26 29.40
CA SER A 202 -48.09 -14.37 29.18
C SER A 202 -49.36 -15.16 28.82
N ALA A 203 -49.23 -16.12 27.90
CA ALA A 203 -50.36 -17.00 27.54
C ALA A 203 -50.83 -17.83 28.74
N GLN A 204 -49.91 -18.36 29.55
CA GLN A 204 -50.25 -19.11 30.76
C GLN A 204 -50.94 -18.22 31.80
N THR A 205 -50.45 -17.00 32.03
CA THR A 205 -51.05 -16.04 32.98
C THR A 205 -52.46 -15.66 32.54
N ILE A 206 -52.69 -15.42 31.24
CA ILE A 206 -54.03 -15.14 30.69
C ILE A 206 -54.94 -16.35 30.90
N LYS A 207 -54.47 -17.56 30.59
CA LYS A 207 -55.22 -18.80 30.78
C LYS A 207 -55.61 -19.02 32.24
N ASP A 208 -54.69 -18.79 33.18
CA ASP A 208 -54.93 -18.94 34.62
C ASP A 208 -55.96 -17.92 35.12
N HIS A 209 -55.85 -16.65 34.67
CA HIS A 209 -56.82 -15.62 34.99
C HIS A 209 -58.21 -15.96 34.44
N LEU A 210 -58.29 -16.38 33.18
CA LEU A 210 -59.54 -16.79 32.54
C LEU A 210 -60.16 -18.02 33.23
N ALA A 211 -59.35 -18.99 33.68
CA ALA A 211 -59.84 -20.14 34.44
C ALA A 211 -60.41 -19.75 35.81
N SER A 212 -59.77 -18.79 36.50
CA SER A 212 -60.29 -18.21 37.74
C SER A 212 -61.64 -17.51 37.52
N GLU A 213 -61.74 -16.67 36.49
CA GLU A 213 -62.99 -15.98 36.12
C GLU A 213 -64.08 -16.97 35.68
N ALA A 214 -63.74 -18.02 34.94
CA ALA A 214 -64.68 -19.06 34.53
C ALA A 214 -65.39 -19.71 35.74
N GLY A 215 -64.66 -19.93 36.84
CA GLY A 215 -65.25 -20.43 38.09
C GLY A 215 -66.30 -19.48 38.69
N GLN A 216 -66.00 -18.17 38.72
CA GLN A 216 -66.95 -17.17 39.21
C GLN A 216 -68.17 -17.05 38.29
N VAL A 217 -67.94 -16.99 36.98
CA VAL A 217 -69.02 -16.91 35.98
C VAL A 217 -69.93 -18.14 36.05
N SER A 218 -69.38 -19.35 36.17
CA SER A 218 -70.17 -20.57 36.38
C SER A 218 -71.06 -20.44 37.61
N SER A 219 -70.50 -20.01 38.75
CA SER A 219 -71.28 -19.81 39.97
C SER A 219 -72.43 -18.82 39.81
N ILE A 220 -72.21 -17.70 39.11
CA ILE A 220 -73.24 -16.68 38.85
C ILE A 220 -74.35 -17.25 37.96
N PHE A 221 -73.99 -17.98 36.90
CA PHE A 221 -74.98 -18.59 36.01
C PHE A 221 -75.75 -19.73 36.69
N ASP A 222 -75.09 -20.53 37.53
CA ASP A 222 -75.74 -21.55 38.36
C ASP A 222 -76.76 -20.91 39.33
N GLU A 223 -76.39 -19.83 40.01
CA GLU A 223 -77.29 -19.07 40.88
C GLU A 223 -78.47 -18.47 40.11
N LEU A 224 -78.21 -17.87 38.94
CA LEU A 224 -79.24 -17.32 38.07
C LEU A 224 -80.20 -18.41 37.59
N GLN A 225 -79.67 -19.57 37.17
CA GLN A 225 -80.48 -20.70 36.73
C GLN A 225 -81.32 -21.28 37.86
N ASN A 226 -80.76 -21.39 39.07
CA ASN A 226 -81.50 -21.82 40.26
C ASN A 226 -82.61 -20.82 40.62
N THR A 227 -82.33 -19.52 40.56
CA THR A 227 -83.31 -18.46 40.84
C THR A 227 -84.43 -18.47 39.81
N LEU A 228 -84.12 -18.57 38.52
CA LEU A 228 -85.11 -18.66 37.45
C LEU A 228 -85.97 -19.93 37.56
N SER A 229 -85.36 -21.06 37.92
CA SER A 229 -86.07 -22.33 38.13
C SER A 229 -87.02 -22.22 39.33
N THR A 230 -86.58 -21.55 40.41
CA THR A 230 -87.42 -21.27 41.58
C THR A 230 -88.59 -20.36 41.20
N HIS A 231 -88.34 -19.25 40.50
CA HIS A 231 -89.39 -18.36 40.00
C HIS A 231 -90.37 -19.08 39.08
N GLN A 232 -89.90 -19.98 38.22
CA GLN A 232 -90.77 -20.79 37.37
C GLN A 232 -91.69 -21.70 38.21
N GLY A 233 -91.16 -22.33 39.26
CA GLY A 233 -91.93 -23.11 40.23
C GLY A 233 -92.97 -22.26 40.97
N GLU A 234 -92.56 -21.10 41.49
CA GLU A 234 -93.44 -20.16 42.20
C GLU A 234 -94.57 -19.62 41.30
N VAL A 235 -94.28 -19.28 40.04
CA VAL A 235 -95.31 -18.84 39.08
C VAL A 235 -96.29 -19.95 38.76
N ALA A 236 -95.81 -21.19 38.61
CA ALA A 236 -96.68 -22.35 38.38
C ALA A 236 -97.57 -22.65 39.60
N LEU A 237 -97.02 -22.53 40.83
CA LEU A 237 -97.76 -22.66 42.07
C LEU A 237 -98.81 -21.55 42.21
N PHE A 238 -98.42 -20.29 42.04
CA PHE A 238 -99.30 -19.13 42.06
C PHE A 238 -100.47 -19.29 41.09
N ALA A 239 -100.20 -19.72 39.85
CA ALA A 239 -101.27 -19.95 38.88
C ALA A 239 -102.20 -21.11 39.25
N ARG A 240 -101.67 -22.17 39.85
CA ARG A 240 -102.49 -23.27 40.37
C ARG A 240 -103.39 -22.80 41.51
N GLU A 241 -102.85 -22.03 42.46
CA GLU A 241 -103.62 -21.46 43.57
C GLU A 241 -104.71 -20.49 43.08
N MET A 242 -104.39 -19.61 42.12
CA MET A 242 -105.37 -18.69 41.54
C MET A 242 -106.49 -19.44 40.82
N ARG A 243 -106.18 -20.45 40.00
CA ARG A 243 -107.20 -21.32 39.38
C ARG A 243 -108.08 -22.00 40.43
N GLN A 244 -107.48 -22.53 41.49
CA GLN A 244 -108.24 -23.16 42.59
C GLN A 244 -109.15 -22.17 43.30
N ARG A 245 -108.67 -20.95 43.62
CA ARG A 245 -109.49 -19.90 44.26
C ARG A 245 -110.65 -19.47 43.39
N PHE A 246 -110.43 -19.28 42.08
CA PHE A 246 -111.52 -18.96 41.15
C PHE A 246 -112.53 -20.09 41.04
N HIS A 247 -112.07 -21.34 41.00
CA HIS A 247 -112.94 -22.51 40.99
C HIS A 247 -113.83 -22.58 42.24
N VAL A 248 -113.24 -22.52 43.43
CA VAL A 248 -113.97 -22.52 44.72
C VAL A 248 -114.95 -21.35 44.80
N SER A 249 -114.54 -20.15 44.39
CA SER A 249 -115.41 -18.97 44.40
C SER A 249 -116.57 -19.07 43.40
N SER A 250 -116.34 -19.67 42.22
CA SER A 250 -117.39 -19.97 41.24
C SER A 250 -118.39 -20.99 41.79
N GLU A 251 -117.90 -22.05 42.45
CA GLU A 251 -118.73 -23.10 43.06
C GLU A 251 -119.59 -22.55 44.22
N GLN A 252 -119.01 -21.76 45.12
CA GLN A 252 -119.75 -21.07 46.19
C GLN A 252 -120.85 -20.13 45.64
N ARG A 253 -120.55 -19.36 44.59
CA ARG A 253 -121.55 -18.49 43.96
C ARG A 253 -122.68 -19.29 43.33
N LYS A 254 -122.36 -20.44 42.71
CA LYS A 254 -123.35 -21.35 42.14
C LYS A 254 -124.26 -21.91 43.23
N GLU A 255 -123.70 -22.39 44.35
CA GLU A 255 -124.48 -22.87 45.50
C GLU A 255 -125.41 -21.78 46.07
N VAL A 256 -124.92 -20.55 46.26
CA VAL A 256 -125.74 -19.41 46.74
C VAL A 256 -126.84 -19.09 45.73
N SER A 257 -126.55 -19.15 44.44
CA SER A 257 -127.54 -18.92 43.38
C SER A 257 -128.62 -20.00 43.36
N GLU A 258 -128.26 -21.27 43.44
CA GLU A 258 -129.18 -22.40 43.53
C GLU A 258 -130.05 -22.30 44.78
N TYR A 259 -129.45 -21.99 45.94
CA TYR A 259 -130.17 -21.78 47.19
C TYR A 259 -131.18 -20.64 47.11
N MET A 260 -130.77 -19.46 46.62
CA MET A 260 -131.65 -18.29 46.54
C MET A 260 -132.77 -18.49 45.52
N ASN A 261 -132.48 -19.12 44.38
CA ASN A 261 -133.52 -19.50 43.41
C ASN A 261 -134.55 -20.46 44.05
N GLY A 262 -134.08 -21.49 44.77
CA GLY A 262 -134.95 -22.42 45.49
C GLY A 262 -135.76 -21.76 46.61
N PHE A 263 -135.20 -20.78 47.31
CA PHE A 263 -135.89 -19.99 48.33
C PHE A 263 -137.03 -19.16 47.74
N LEU A 264 -136.77 -18.46 46.62
CA LEU A 264 -137.78 -17.64 45.94
C LEU A 264 -138.91 -18.49 45.34
N ASP A 265 -138.60 -19.67 44.81
CA ASP A 265 -139.62 -20.63 44.34
C ASP A 265 -140.54 -21.09 45.46
N LYS A 266 -139.98 -21.31 46.66
CA LYS A 266 -140.76 -21.70 47.83
C LYS A 266 -141.69 -20.60 48.32
N ILE A 267 -141.28 -19.33 48.26
CA ILE A 267 -142.16 -18.19 48.59
C ILE A 267 -143.34 -18.12 47.61
N LEU A 268 -143.07 -18.28 46.30
CA LEU A 268 -144.13 -18.30 45.28
C LEU A 268 -145.13 -19.45 45.53
N GLU A 269 -144.65 -20.63 45.92
CA GLU A 269 -145.50 -21.76 46.29
C GLU A 269 -146.34 -21.47 47.54
N GLN A 270 -145.77 -20.84 48.58
CA GLN A 270 -146.51 -20.43 49.77
C GLN A 270 -147.57 -19.36 49.46
N CYS A 271 -147.31 -18.43 48.54
CA CYS A 271 -148.30 -17.44 48.10
C CYS A 271 -149.52 -18.14 47.47
N LYS A 272 -149.30 -19.12 46.58
CA LYS A 272 -150.38 -19.94 45.99
C LYS A 272 -151.13 -20.78 47.04
N SER A 273 -150.42 -21.31 48.03
CA SER A 273 -151.07 -22.04 49.14
C SER A 273 -151.96 -21.12 49.98
N LEU A 274 -151.51 -19.89 50.26
CA LEU A 274 -152.25 -18.90 51.04
C LEU A 274 -153.50 -18.43 50.28
N GLU A 275 -153.39 -18.20 48.97
CA GLU A 275 -154.52 -17.92 48.06
C GLU A 275 -155.60 -18.99 48.18
N ASN A 276 -155.22 -20.27 48.05
CA ASN A 276 -156.14 -21.39 48.17
C ASN A 276 -156.80 -21.48 49.55
N HIS A 277 -156.06 -21.17 50.62
CA HIS A 277 -156.60 -21.16 51.97
C HIS A 277 -157.60 -20.01 52.20
N ALA A 278 -157.35 -18.84 51.60
CA ALA A 278 -158.26 -17.69 51.60
C ALA A 278 -159.63 -18.05 50.98
N VAL A 279 -159.60 -18.69 49.81
CA VAL A 279 -160.80 -19.14 49.10
C VAL A 279 -161.59 -20.17 49.93
N GLN A 280 -160.90 -21.09 50.59
CA GLN A 280 -161.53 -22.13 51.40
C GLN A 280 -162.15 -21.58 52.69
N ALA A 281 -161.47 -20.66 53.38
CA ALA A 281 -161.97 -20.03 54.61
C ALA A 281 -163.23 -19.20 54.36
N ASP A 282 -163.26 -18.41 53.28
CA ASP A 282 -164.43 -17.64 52.85
C ASP A 282 -165.64 -18.54 52.58
N ALA A 283 -165.45 -19.65 51.85
CA ALA A 283 -166.52 -20.60 51.57
C ALA A 283 -167.13 -21.23 52.85
N VAL A 284 -166.29 -21.56 53.84
CA VAL A 284 -166.76 -22.11 55.14
C VAL A 284 -167.51 -21.05 55.95
N GLN A 285 -167.02 -19.82 55.99
CA GLN A 285 -167.63 -18.74 56.76
C GLN A 285 -168.99 -18.35 56.19
N MET A 286 -169.13 -18.28 54.87
CA MET A 286 -170.41 -18.04 54.19
C MET A 286 -171.44 -19.14 54.45
N LYS A 287 -170.98 -20.41 54.48
CA LYS A 287 -171.85 -21.56 54.76
C LYS A 287 -172.39 -21.56 56.20
N ASN A 288 -171.54 -21.31 57.20
CA ASN A 288 -171.97 -21.28 58.60
C ASN A 288 -173.01 -20.18 58.89
N ILE A 289 -172.90 -19.02 58.21
CA ILE A 289 -173.89 -17.95 58.30
C ILE A 289 -175.25 -18.39 57.73
N ALA A 290 -175.25 -19.13 56.61
CA ALA A 290 -176.47 -19.65 55.99
C ALA A 290 -177.15 -20.74 56.85
N ASP A 291 -176.38 -21.65 57.45
CA ASP A 291 -176.91 -22.72 58.28
C ASP A 291 -177.55 -22.19 59.58
N PHE A 292 -176.99 -21.12 60.17
CA PHE A 292 -177.58 -20.45 61.34
C PHE A 292 -178.96 -19.84 61.05
N GLN A 293 -179.14 -19.22 59.89
CA GLN A 293 -180.42 -18.62 59.49
C GLN A 293 -181.54 -19.66 59.39
N LYS A 294 -181.25 -20.83 58.83
CA LYS A 294 -182.22 -21.91 58.62
C LYS A 294 -182.72 -22.53 59.93
N ALA A 295 -181.83 -22.75 60.90
CA ALA A 295 -182.17 -23.39 62.16
C ALA A 295 -183.11 -22.54 63.04
N TYR A 296 -183.06 -21.21 62.91
CA TYR A 296 -183.90 -20.30 63.71
C TYR A 296 -185.34 -20.19 63.17
N GLU A 297 -185.53 -20.26 61.84
CA GLU A 297 -186.87 -20.20 61.22
C GLU A 297 -187.74 -21.42 61.55
N GLU A 298 -187.15 -22.61 61.69
CA GLU A 298 -187.89 -23.85 61.98
C GLU A 298 -188.38 -23.94 63.44
N GLN A 299 -187.64 -23.39 64.40
CA GLN A 299 -188.04 -23.38 65.82
C GLN A 299 -189.21 -22.41 66.09
N SER A 300 -189.25 -21.26 65.41
CA SER A 300 -190.31 -20.25 65.57
C SER A 300 -191.71 -20.74 65.16
N LYS A 301 -191.80 -21.78 64.32
CA LYS A 301 -193.07 -22.30 63.80
C LYS A 301 -193.74 -23.33 64.72
N SER A 302 -192.95 -24.02 65.56
CA SER A 302 -193.40 -25.10 66.45
C SER A 302 -194.06 -24.60 67.75
N ASP A 303 -193.68 -23.41 68.24
CA ASP A 303 -194.18 -22.89 69.53
C ASP A 303 -195.52 -22.13 69.40
N ALA A 304 -195.99 -21.85 68.17
CA ALA A 304 -197.25 -21.17 67.91
C ALA A 304 -198.50 -22.08 68.02
N GLU A 305 -198.35 -23.42 67.97
CA GLU A 305 -199.48 -24.35 67.85
C GLU A 305 -199.96 -24.97 69.19
N LYS A 306 -199.25 -24.75 70.31
CA LYS A 306 -199.57 -25.38 71.62
C LYS A 306 -200.38 -24.51 72.61
N LEU A 307 -200.84 -23.32 72.19
CA LEU A 307 -201.44 -22.28 73.05
C LEU A 307 -202.96 -22.02 72.81
N VAL A 308 -203.64 -22.84 72.00
CA VAL A 308 -205.01 -22.55 71.51
C VAL A 308 -206.16 -23.06 72.41
N ALA A 309 -205.91 -23.84 73.47
CA ALA A 309 -207.00 -24.45 74.26
C ALA A 309 -207.32 -23.81 75.64
N ASP A 310 -206.43 -23.04 76.28
CA ASP A 310 -206.75 -22.37 77.56
C ASP A 310 -206.38 -20.88 77.50
N ILE A 311 -207.21 -20.15 76.76
CA ILE A 311 -207.28 -18.69 76.76
C ILE A 311 -208.34 -18.30 77.79
N ASN A 312 -207.97 -17.51 78.81
CA ASN A 312 -208.73 -16.28 78.99
C ASN A 312 -207.88 -15.13 79.55
N ASN A 313 -207.34 -14.39 78.57
CA ASN A 313 -206.83 -13.03 78.59
C ASN A 313 -205.44 -12.78 79.21
N LEU A 314 -204.39 -12.69 78.35
CA LEU A 314 -203.61 -11.46 78.11
C LEU A 314 -202.29 -11.71 77.31
N VAL A 315 -202.33 -12.37 76.12
CA VAL A 315 -201.14 -12.50 75.24
C VAL A 315 -201.52 -12.39 73.76
N SER A 316 -201.55 -11.16 73.22
CA SER A 316 -201.53 -10.90 71.77
C SER A 316 -200.49 -9.86 71.32
N ASN A 317 -199.69 -9.26 72.23
CA ASN A 317 -198.77 -8.16 71.87
C ASN A 317 -197.26 -8.45 72.06
N HIS A 318 -196.85 -9.64 72.54
CA HIS A 318 -195.43 -9.91 72.83
C HIS A 318 -194.67 -10.68 71.72
N LEU A 319 -195.33 -11.52 70.92
CA LEU A 319 -194.67 -12.42 69.96
C LEU A 319 -194.21 -11.77 68.63
N GLN A 320 -194.73 -10.60 68.24
CA GLN A 320 -194.31 -9.93 66.99
C GLN A 320 -192.93 -9.26 67.10
N ARG A 321 -192.47 -8.90 68.31
CA ARG A 321 -191.27 -8.06 68.51
C ARG A 321 -189.94 -8.83 68.50
N GLN A 322 -189.96 -10.16 68.49
CA GLN A 322 -188.73 -10.98 68.56
C GLN A 322 -188.13 -11.36 67.19
N LYS A 323 -188.90 -11.27 66.09
CA LYS A 323 -188.45 -11.69 64.74
C LYS A 323 -187.57 -10.65 64.02
N GLU A 324 -187.82 -9.36 64.20
CA GLU A 324 -187.13 -8.30 63.44
C GLU A 324 -185.70 -7.99 63.92
N LEU A 325 -185.33 -8.37 65.15
CA LEU A 325 -184.01 -8.07 65.74
C LEU A 325 -182.89 -9.01 65.28
N VAL A 326 -183.21 -10.14 64.64
CA VAL A 326 -182.21 -11.16 64.21
C VAL A 326 -181.77 -10.95 62.75
N ASP A 327 -182.65 -10.47 61.86
CA ASP A 327 -182.33 -10.31 60.43
C ASP A 327 -181.29 -9.20 60.16
N ALA A 328 -181.34 -8.07 60.88
CA ALA A 328 -180.40 -6.97 60.66
C ALA A 328 -178.95 -7.34 61.02
N ARG A 329 -178.74 -8.25 61.99
CA ARG A 329 -177.40 -8.69 62.42
C ARG A 329 -176.73 -9.67 61.46
N LEU A 330 -177.49 -10.36 60.61
CA LEU A 330 -176.95 -11.33 59.64
C LEU A 330 -176.33 -10.67 58.40
N VAL A 331 -176.80 -9.47 58.02
CA VAL A 331 -176.27 -8.74 56.85
C VAL A 331 -174.87 -8.18 57.12
N ASP A 332 -174.67 -7.51 58.25
CA ASP A 332 -173.35 -6.95 58.64
C ASP A 332 -172.24 -8.02 58.70
N LEU A 333 -172.59 -9.24 59.13
CA LEU A 333 -171.64 -10.35 59.21
C LEU A 333 -171.15 -10.80 57.82
N ARG A 334 -172.03 -10.78 56.82
CA ARG A 334 -171.71 -11.20 55.44
C ARG A 334 -170.82 -10.18 54.74
N GLU A 335 -171.06 -8.89 54.99
CA GLU A 335 -170.27 -7.80 54.40
C GLU A 335 -168.84 -7.77 54.96
N THR A 336 -168.68 -8.00 56.28
CA THR A 336 -167.37 -8.07 56.93
C THR A 336 -166.51 -9.23 56.41
N ALA A 337 -167.10 -10.41 56.19
CA ALA A 337 -166.38 -11.57 55.65
C ALA A 337 -165.90 -11.34 54.21
N THR A 338 -166.72 -10.69 53.38
CA THR A 338 -166.35 -10.34 51.99
C THR A 338 -165.21 -9.32 51.95
N GLY A 339 -165.23 -8.32 52.83
CA GLY A 339 -164.15 -7.33 52.95
C GLY A 339 -162.80 -7.94 53.38
N ASN A 340 -162.81 -8.88 54.32
CA ASN A 340 -161.59 -9.57 54.76
C ASN A 340 -160.95 -10.40 53.63
N LYS A 341 -161.76 -11.03 52.77
CA LYS A 341 -161.26 -11.78 51.60
C LYS A 341 -160.53 -10.86 50.61
N ALA A 342 -161.14 -9.73 50.27
CA ALA A 342 -160.56 -8.79 49.29
C ALA A 342 -159.20 -8.23 49.74
N VAL A 343 -159.01 -8.00 51.04
CA VAL A 343 -157.71 -7.58 51.59
C VAL A 343 -156.67 -8.70 51.51
N LEU A 344 -157.06 -9.95 51.81
CA LEU A 344 -156.14 -11.09 51.74
C LEU A 344 -155.66 -11.36 50.31
N ASP A 345 -156.57 -11.33 49.32
CA ASP A 345 -156.24 -11.50 47.90
C ASP A 345 -155.30 -10.39 47.37
N GLY A 346 -155.50 -9.15 47.84
CA GLY A 346 -154.60 -8.03 47.53
C GLY A 346 -153.18 -8.22 48.09
N HIS A 347 -153.04 -8.78 49.30
CA HIS A 347 -151.74 -9.09 49.90
C HIS A 347 -151.03 -10.26 49.20
N VAL A 348 -151.76 -11.30 48.79
CA VAL A 348 -151.22 -12.43 48.03
C VAL A 348 -150.68 -11.97 46.68
N SER A 349 -151.46 -11.18 45.94
CA SER A 349 -151.07 -10.66 44.61
C SER A 349 -149.82 -9.77 44.68
N SER A 350 -149.73 -8.92 45.71
CA SER A 350 -148.55 -8.09 45.96
C SER A 350 -147.30 -8.93 46.27
N MET A 351 -147.45 -9.95 47.12
CA MET A 351 -146.35 -10.84 47.49
C MET A 351 -145.85 -11.69 46.31
N GLU A 352 -146.75 -12.14 45.43
CA GLU A 352 -146.39 -12.85 44.21
C GLU A 352 -145.61 -11.96 43.23
N HIS A 353 -146.04 -10.71 43.03
CA HIS A 353 -145.34 -9.75 42.16
C HIS A 353 -143.94 -9.42 42.70
N VAL A 354 -143.80 -9.15 44.00
CA VAL A 354 -142.50 -8.88 44.63
C VAL A 354 -141.57 -10.08 44.52
N SER A 355 -142.07 -11.29 44.73
CA SER A 355 -141.28 -12.52 44.62
C SER A 355 -140.82 -12.79 43.19
N THR A 356 -141.67 -12.51 42.20
CA THR A 356 -141.35 -12.66 40.78
C THR A 356 -140.32 -11.63 40.31
N ASP A 357 -140.46 -10.37 40.70
CA ASP A 357 -139.47 -9.32 40.36
C ASP A 357 -138.12 -9.58 41.05
N ALA A 358 -138.14 -10.03 42.31
CA ALA A 358 -136.94 -10.45 43.03
C ALA A 358 -136.23 -11.61 42.33
N LYS A 359 -136.98 -12.62 41.84
CA LYS A 359 -136.42 -13.75 41.08
C LYS A 359 -135.76 -13.31 39.78
N ARG A 360 -136.41 -12.45 39.00
CA ARG A 360 -135.85 -11.92 37.75
C ARG A 360 -134.55 -11.14 38.00
N LYS A 361 -134.55 -10.21 38.96
CA LYS A 361 -133.33 -9.44 39.30
C LYS A 361 -132.21 -10.32 39.84
N TRP A 362 -132.54 -11.36 40.63
CA TRP A 362 -131.54 -12.32 41.10
C TRP A 362 -130.91 -13.10 39.95
N GLN A 363 -131.71 -13.55 38.98
CA GLN A 363 -131.19 -14.26 37.80
C GLN A 363 -130.27 -13.38 36.94
N GLU A 364 -130.66 -12.12 36.70
CA GLU A 364 -129.82 -11.14 36.01
C GLU A 364 -128.49 -10.90 36.75
N PHE A 365 -128.54 -10.67 38.06
CA PHE A 365 -127.35 -10.49 38.90
C PHE A 365 -126.45 -11.74 38.94
N SER A 366 -127.04 -12.92 39.08
CA SER A 366 -126.31 -14.20 39.11
C SER A 366 -125.58 -14.46 37.80
N MET A 367 -126.25 -14.23 36.67
CA MET A 367 -125.65 -14.43 35.34
C MET A 367 -124.51 -13.45 35.08
N GLN A 368 -124.70 -12.17 35.44
CA GLN A 368 -123.63 -11.17 35.35
C GLN A 368 -122.42 -11.55 36.20
N THR A 369 -122.66 -11.96 37.45
CA THR A 369 -121.58 -12.33 38.39
C THR A 369 -120.83 -13.59 37.93
N GLU A 370 -121.52 -14.56 37.31
CA GLU A 370 -120.90 -15.76 36.73
C GLU A 370 -120.04 -15.43 35.49
N ASN A 371 -120.52 -14.55 34.61
CA ASN A 371 -119.76 -14.06 33.47
C ASN A 371 -118.51 -13.28 33.89
N ASP A 372 -118.64 -12.37 34.88
CA ASP A 372 -117.50 -11.62 35.41
C ASP A 372 -116.46 -12.55 36.08
N ALA A 373 -116.92 -13.57 36.80
CA ALA A 373 -116.04 -14.58 37.39
C ALA A 373 -115.24 -15.36 36.34
N LYS A 374 -115.87 -15.70 35.22
CA LYS A 374 -115.24 -16.38 34.10
C LYS A 374 -114.22 -15.49 33.40
N ASP A 375 -114.57 -14.24 33.11
CA ASP A 375 -113.65 -13.27 32.49
C ASP A 375 -112.40 -13.03 33.34
N ILE A 376 -112.56 -12.89 34.66
CA ILE A 376 -111.43 -12.74 35.60
C ILE A 376 -110.53 -13.99 35.58
N ALA A 377 -111.11 -15.19 35.52
CA ALA A 377 -110.34 -16.44 35.43
C ALA A 377 -109.57 -16.55 34.10
N ASP A 378 -110.21 -16.23 32.96
CA ASP A 378 -109.58 -16.25 31.64
C ASP A 378 -108.46 -15.20 31.50
N TYR A 379 -108.68 -14.00 32.05
CA TYR A 379 -107.64 -12.97 32.14
C TYR A 379 -106.43 -13.44 32.97
N SER A 380 -106.68 -14.10 34.11
CA SER A 380 -105.61 -14.66 34.95
C SER A 380 -104.80 -15.74 34.23
N VAL A 381 -105.46 -16.66 33.51
CA VAL A 381 -104.79 -17.67 32.69
C VAL A 381 -103.91 -17.03 31.61
N THR A 382 -104.44 -16.03 30.91
CA THR A 382 -103.69 -15.31 29.87
C THR A 382 -102.43 -14.63 30.44
N LYS A 383 -102.54 -13.99 31.60
CA LYS A 383 -101.39 -13.39 32.30
C LYS A 383 -100.36 -14.44 32.74
N HIS A 384 -100.81 -15.58 33.27
CA HIS A 384 -99.92 -16.69 33.60
C HIS A 384 -99.15 -17.18 32.36
N CYS A 385 -99.85 -17.49 31.25
CA CYS A 385 -99.21 -17.97 30.03
C CYS A 385 -98.16 -16.97 29.49
N ARG A 386 -98.44 -15.66 29.58
CA ARG A 386 -97.47 -14.63 29.22
C ARG A 386 -96.26 -14.62 30.16
N MET A 387 -96.48 -14.73 31.47
CA MET A 387 -95.41 -14.76 32.47
C MET A 387 -94.51 -15.99 32.33
N GLU A 388 -95.11 -17.15 32.07
CA GLU A 388 -94.39 -18.41 31.80
C GLU A 388 -93.57 -18.32 30.51
N SER A 389 -94.12 -17.76 29.43
CA SER A 389 -93.39 -17.54 28.17
C SER A 389 -92.17 -16.61 28.36
N LEU A 390 -92.32 -15.52 29.12
CA LEU A 390 -91.22 -14.61 29.41
C LEU A 390 -90.15 -15.28 30.30
N LEU A 391 -90.55 -16.05 31.31
CA LEU A 391 -89.62 -16.82 32.14
C LEU A 391 -88.84 -17.86 31.32
N GLN A 392 -89.51 -18.59 30.43
CA GLN A 392 -88.86 -19.54 29.54
C GLN A 392 -87.84 -18.85 28.62
N GLN A 393 -88.16 -17.66 28.13
CA GLN A 393 -87.22 -16.84 27.34
C GLN A 393 -86.01 -16.43 28.18
N CYS A 394 -86.20 -16.02 29.44
CA CYS A 394 -85.11 -15.69 30.36
C CYS A 394 -84.18 -16.90 30.59
N VAL A 395 -84.74 -18.08 30.85
CA VAL A 395 -83.96 -19.33 31.04
C VAL A 395 -83.17 -19.67 29.78
N SER A 396 -83.81 -19.63 28.61
CA SER A 396 -83.14 -19.92 27.33
C SER A 396 -82.02 -18.92 27.04
N THR A 397 -82.23 -17.63 27.36
CA THR A 397 -81.25 -16.57 27.13
C THR A 397 -80.05 -16.73 28.06
N ALA A 398 -80.29 -16.98 29.35
CA ALA A 398 -79.24 -17.23 30.33
C ALA A 398 -78.39 -18.44 29.95
N GLY A 399 -79.01 -19.57 29.60
CA GLY A 399 -78.29 -20.77 29.17
C GLY A 399 -77.51 -20.59 27.86
N SER A 400 -78.04 -19.81 26.92
CA SER A 400 -77.32 -19.49 25.67
C SER A 400 -76.14 -18.56 25.92
N ALA A 401 -76.29 -17.57 26.82
CA ALA A 401 -75.22 -16.67 27.21
C ALA A 401 -74.07 -17.42 27.90
N PHE A 402 -74.39 -18.36 28.80
CA PHE A 402 -73.37 -19.20 29.45
C PHE A 402 -72.59 -20.06 28.44
N LYS A 403 -73.29 -20.76 27.54
CA LYS A 403 -72.62 -21.54 26.48
C LYS A 403 -71.77 -20.68 25.54
N HIS A 404 -72.21 -19.46 25.27
CA HIS A 404 -71.44 -18.53 24.45
C HIS A 404 -70.17 -18.07 25.17
N TRP A 405 -70.24 -17.84 26.48
CA TRP A 405 -69.09 -17.56 27.33
C TRP A 405 -68.07 -18.73 27.32
N GLU A 406 -68.52 -19.97 27.53
CA GLU A 406 -67.64 -21.15 27.48
C GLU A 406 -66.91 -21.28 26.13
N LYS A 407 -67.63 -21.11 25.02
CA LYS A 407 -67.00 -21.12 23.68
C LYS A 407 -65.99 -20.01 23.48
N THR A 408 -66.26 -18.83 24.05
CA THR A 408 -65.36 -17.68 23.96
C THR A 408 -64.08 -17.95 24.75
N LEU A 409 -64.22 -18.52 25.95
CA LEU A 409 -63.10 -18.97 26.78
C LEU A 409 -62.20 -19.98 26.05
N ASP A 410 -62.79 -21.01 25.46
CA ASP A 410 -62.06 -22.02 24.69
C ASP A 410 -61.34 -21.42 23.48
N SER A 411 -62.03 -20.55 22.72
CA SER A 411 -61.47 -19.89 21.55
C SER A 411 -60.28 -18.97 21.90
N VAL A 412 -60.35 -18.24 23.01
CA VAL A 412 -59.23 -17.39 23.48
C VAL A 412 -58.04 -18.24 23.91
N ASN A 413 -58.28 -19.35 24.61
CA ASN A 413 -57.22 -20.28 25.02
C ASN A 413 -56.55 -20.95 23.80
N GLU A 414 -57.33 -21.38 22.82
CA GLU A 414 -56.82 -21.94 21.57
C GLU A 414 -55.97 -20.91 20.81
N MET A 415 -56.47 -19.68 20.67
CA MET A 415 -55.75 -18.58 20.04
C MET A 415 -54.41 -18.29 20.77
N GLY A 416 -54.42 -18.27 22.10
CA GLY A 416 -53.21 -18.07 22.90
C GLY A 416 -52.17 -19.17 22.68
N ASN A 417 -52.59 -20.44 22.67
CA ASN A 417 -51.71 -21.57 22.42
C ASN A 417 -51.14 -21.56 20.99
N ASN A 418 -51.97 -21.28 19.98
CA ASN A 418 -51.54 -21.16 18.59
C ASN A 418 -50.51 -20.05 18.42
N HIS A 419 -50.75 -18.88 19.03
CA HIS A 419 -49.81 -17.77 18.99
C HIS A 419 -48.45 -18.11 19.62
N VAL A 420 -48.45 -18.78 20.78
CA VAL A 420 -47.21 -19.27 21.40
C VAL A 420 -46.49 -20.27 20.49
N SER A 421 -47.21 -21.22 19.88
CA SER A 421 -46.62 -22.21 18.98
C SER A 421 -45.97 -21.57 17.74
N GLU A 422 -46.65 -20.61 17.11
CA GLU A 422 -46.12 -19.87 15.97
C GLU A 422 -44.87 -19.06 16.37
N LEU A 423 -44.93 -18.36 17.50
CA LEU A 423 -43.82 -17.56 17.99
C LEU A 423 -42.60 -18.42 18.35
N VAL A 424 -42.79 -19.55 19.02
CA VAL A 424 -41.72 -20.53 19.30
C VAL A 424 -41.09 -21.02 17.99
N SER A 425 -41.90 -21.34 16.98
CA SER A 425 -41.40 -21.76 15.67
C SER A 425 -40.58 -20.65 14.99
N LEU A 426 -41.05 -19.40 15.03
CA LEU A 426 -40.33 -18.25 14.46
C LEU A 426 -39.02 -18.00 15.19
N THR A 427 -39.03 -18.04 16.53
CA THR A 427 -37.84 -17.95 17.37
C THR A 427 -36.83 -19.04 17.01
N ARG A 428 -37.27 -20.29 16.88
CA ARG A 428 -36.39 -21.40 16.50
C ARG A 428 -35.78 -21.19 15.12
N ASN A 429 -36.57 -20.81 14.12
CA ASN A 429 -36.07 -20.52 12.77
C ASN A 429 -35.06 -19.36 12.76
N ALA A 430 -35.30 -18.30 13.54
CA ALA A 430 -34.38 -17.19 13.68
C ALA A 430 -33.07 -17.63 14.35
N SER A 431 -33.13 -18.42 15.41
CA SER A 431 -31.96 -19.00 16.08
C SER A 431 -31.14 -19.91 15.15
N ASP A 432 -31.80 -20.81 14.42
CA ASP A 432 -31.17 -21.69 13.43
C ASP A 432 -30.46 -20.85 12.33
N SER A 433 -31.10 -19.77 11.86
CA SER A 433 -30.51 -18.84 10.89
C SER A 433 -29.30 -18.08 11.43
N ILE A 434 -29.32 -17.67 12.70
CA ILE A 434 -28.19 -17.00 13.37
C ILE A 434 -27.02 -17.98 13.54
N GLU A 435 -27.31 -19.24 13.86
CA GLU A 435 -26.31 -20.29 13.94
C GLU A 435 -25.66 -20.58 12.59
N GLN A 436 -26.46 -20.67 11.54
CA GLN A 436 -25.98 -20.80 10.16
C GLN A 436 -25.04 -19.64 9.78
N HIS A 437 -25.38 -18.40 10.13
CA HIS A 437 -24.53 -17.24 9.87
C HIS A 437 -23.14 -17.34 10.54
N ASP A 438 -23.04 -17.84 11.78
CA ASP A 438 -21.75 -18.10 12.44
C ASP A 438 -20.93 -19.17 11.70
N THR A 439 -21.59 -20.21 11.17
CA THR A 439 -20.90 -21.24 10.37
C THR A 439 -20.37 -20.68 9.05
N GLU A 440 -21.15 -19.86 8.34
CA GLU A 440 -20.74 -19.22 7.08
C GLU A 440 -19.55 -18.30 7.27
N VAL A 441 -19.58 -17.46 8.31
CA VAL A 441 -18.43 -16.62 8.69
C VAL A 441 -17.23 -17.48 9.08
N GLY A 442 -17.44 -18.60 9.77
CA GLY A 442 -16.39 -19.57 10.07
C GLY A 442 -15.74 -20.18 8.82
N HIS A 443 -16.52 -20.53 7.80
CA HIS A 443 -16.02 -21.00 6.51
C HIS A 443 -15.24 -19.92 5.75
N ALA A 444 -15.77 -18.69 5.72
CA ALA A 444 -15.09 -17.56 5.10
C ALA A 444 -13.74 -17.27 5.77
N ARG A 445 -13.67 -17.34 7.10
CA ARG A 445 -12.42 -17.22 7.87
C ARG A 445 -11.39 -18.26 7.44
N VAL A 446 -11.76 -19.55 7.42
CA VAL A 446 -10.83 -20.63 7.05
C VAL A 446 -10.32 -20.45 5.62
N THR A 447 -11.20 -20.04 4.70
CA THR A 447 -10.82 -19.77 3.30
C THR A 447 -9.81 -18.63 3.22
N ALA A 448 -10.08 -17.51 3.91
CA ALA A 448 -9.18 -16.36 3.95
C ALA A 448 -7.83 -16.67 4.64
N GLU A 449 -7.82 -17.52 5.69
CA GLU A 449 -6.60 -18.01 6.33
C GLU A 449 -5.75 -18.87 5.38
N GLN A 450 -6.39 -19.70 4.55
CA GLN A 450 -5.72 -20.50 3.53
C GLN A 450 -5.17 -19.61 2.41
N ASP A 451 -5.96 -18.65 1.94
CA ASP A 451 -5.54 -17.71 0.89
C ASP A 451 -4.35 -16.85 1.34
N VAL A 452 -4.39 -16.30 2.56
CA VAL A 452 -3.26 -15.51 3.08
C VAL A 452 -2.03 -16.40 3.28
N ALA A 453 -2.19 -17.65 3.73
CA ALA A 453 -1.08 -18.58 3.89
C ALA A 453 -0.43 -18.90 2.53
N LYS A 454 -1.24 -19.19 1.51
CA LYS A 454 -0.75 -19.44 0.15
C LYS A 454 -0.05 -18.22 -0.44
N ASN A 455 -0.69 -17.05 -0.37
CA ASN A 455 -0.12 -15.81 -0.92
C ASN A 455 1.19 -15.43 -0.20
N SER A 456 1.26 -15.61 1.12
CA SER A 456 2.50 -15.33 1.85
C SER A 456 3.61 -16.32 1.52
N GLU A 457 3.30 -17.61 1.30
CA GLU A 457 4.26 -18.59 0.80
C GLU A 457 4.77 -18.25 -0.61
N ASP A 458 3.87 -17.87 -1.52
CA ASP A 458 4.23 -17.44 -2.89
C ASP A 458 5.16 -16.22 -2.88
N VAL A 459 4.88 -15.24 -2.01
CA VAL A 459 5.73 -14.06 -1.84
C VAL A 459 7.09 -14.44 -1.22
N LEU A 460 7.13 -15.35 -0.24
CA LEU A 460 8.39 -15.86 0.33
C LEU A 460 9.26 -16.52 -0.74
N ASN A 461 8.67 -17.40 -1.54
CA ASN A 461 9.37 -18.06 -2.64
C ASN A 461 9.92 -17.05 -3.67
N HIS A 462 9.16 -15.99 -3.97
CA HIS A 462 9.63 -14.94 -4.87
C HIS A 462 10.78 -14.13 -4.28
N ILE A 463 10.70 -13.78 -2.99
CA ILE A 463 11.77 -13.10 -2.26
C ILE A 463 13.05 -13.95 -2.26
N ASP A 464 12.93 -15.25 -2.01
CA ASP A 464 14.06 -16.17 -1.99
C ASP A 464 14.70 -16.32 -3.37
N GLY A 465 13.89 -16.51 -4.42
CA GLY A 465 14.40 -16.57 -5.79
C GLY A 465 15.15 -15.29 -6.22
N LEU A 466 14.60 -14.11 -5.91
CA LEU A 466 15.29 -12.83 -6.18
C LEU A 466 16.57 -12.70 -5.37
N SER A 467 16.56 -13.11 -4.10
CA SER A 467 17.75 -13.03 -3.25
C SER A 467 18.88 -13.92 -3.77
N GLU A 468 18.56 -15.14 -4.20
CA GLU A 468 19.52 -16.07 -4.80
C GLU A 468 20.11 -15.51 -6.10
N GLU A 469 19.30 -14.90 -6.97
CA GLU A 469 19.75 -14.30 -8.22
C GLU A 469 20.70 -13.11 -7.99
N GLU A 470 20.36 -12.21 -7.06
CA GLU A 470 21.20 -11.06 -6.71
C GLU A 470 22.50 -11.49 -6.02
N GLN A 471 22.44 -12.45 -5.09
CA GLN A 471 23.64 -13.02 -4.46
C GLN A 471 24.55 -13.68 -5.50
N GLY A 472 23.98 -14.47 -6.42
CA GLY A 472 24.72 -15.09 -7.51
C GLY A 472 25.37 -14.07 -8.44
N SER A 473 24.70 -12.96 -8.71
CA SER A 473 25.23 -11.87 -9.54
C SER A 473 26.41 -11.16 -8.87
N VAL A 474 26.30 -10.83 -7.59
CA VAL A 474 27.40 -10.21 -6.84
C VAL A 474 28.57 -11.19 -6.66
N SER A 475 28.29 -12.48 -6.44
CA SER A 475 29.33 -13.52 -6.36
C SER A 475 30.19 -13.56 -7.64
N LYS A 476 29.55 -13.50 -8.83
CA LYS A 476 30.27 -13.44 -10.11
C LYS A 476 31.15 -12.19 -10.24
N ILE A 477 30.67 -11.05 -9.75
CA ILE A 477 31.47 -9.80 -9.72
C ILE A 477 32.70 -9.98 -8.83
N LEU A 478 32.53 -10.54 -7.62
CA LEU A 478 33.63 -10.78 -6.69
C LEU A 478 34.64 -11.79 -7.25
N GLU A 479 34.19 -12.83 -7.95
CA GLU A 479 35.07 -13.76 -8.66
C GLU A 479 35.87 -13.06 -9.76
N ALA A 480 35.24 -12.18 -10.55
CA ALA A 480 35.92 -11.40 -11.58
C ALA A 480 36.95 -10.43 -10.99
N VAL A 481 36.63 -9.76 -9.88
CA VAL A 481 37.57 -8.90 -9.13
C VAL A 481 38.78 -9.71 -8.67
N LYS A 482 38.56 -10.90 -8.09
CA LYS A 482 39.63 -11.79 -7.67
C LYS A 482 40.49 -12.25 -8.84
N ALA A 483 39.88 -12.62 -9.96
CA ALA A 483 40.60 -13.00 -11.18
C ALA A 483 41.46 -11.84 -11.70
N HIS A 484 40.92 -10.61 -11.71
CA HIS A 484 41.68 -9.44 -12.17
C HIS A 484 42.86 -9.10 -11.25
N SER A 485 42.67 -9.19 -9.93
CA SER A 485 43.76 -9.00 -8.95
C SER A 485 44.90 -10.00 -9.17
N ASN A 486 44.60 -11.28 -9.42
CA ASN A 486 45.61 -12.28 -9.75
C ASN A 486 46.38 -11.93 -11.05
N THR A 487 45.68 -11.44 -12.08
CA THR A 487 46.31 -11.00 -13.33
C THR A 487 47.23 -9.81 -13.11
N LEU A 488 46.87 -8.86 -12.23
CA LEU A 488 47.72 -7.72 -11.89
C LEU A 488 48.99 -8.15 -11.14
N GLU A 489 48.89 -9.13 -10.24
CA GLU A 489 50.08 -9.66 -9.58
C GLU A 489 51.02 -10.36 -10.58
N THR A 490 50.47 -11.14 -11.50
CA THR A 490 51.26 -11.78 -12.57
C THR A 490 51.94 -10.72 -13.45
N PHE A 491 51.20 -9.68 -13.86
CA PHE A 491 51.75 -8.57 -14.64
C PHE A 491 52.86 -7.80 -13.89
N ARG A 492 52.72 -7.64 -12.57
CA ARG A 492 53.75 -7.02 -11.72
C ARG A 492 55.04 -7.83 -11.74
N GLU A 493 54.93 -9.15 -11.56
CA GLU A 493 56.07 -10.07 -11.59
C GLU A 493 56.76 -10.06 -12.97
N ASP A 494 55.98 -10.18 -14.05
CA ASP A 494 56.48 -10.15 -15.43
C ASP A 494 57.19 -8.83 -15.76
N HIS A 495 56.56 -7.68 -15.44
CA HIS A 495 57.15 -6.37 -15.69
C HIS A 495 58.46 -6.17 -14.92
N SER A 496 58.50 -6.59 -13.65
CA SER A 496 59.71 -6.53 -12.85
C SER A 496 60.83 -7.40 -13.44
N GLY A 497 60.50 -8.62 -13.88
CA GLY A 497 61.45 -9.52 -14.51
C GLY A 497 62.03 -8.96 -15.81
N GLU A 498 61.18 -8.45 -16.70
CA GLU A 498 61.61 -7.89 -17.99
C GLU A 498 62.44 -6.61 -17.80
N ALA A 499 62.05 -5.73 -16.86
CA ALA A 499 62.82 -4.52 -16.54
C ALA A 499 64.23 -4.85 -16.04
N SER A 500 64.36 -5.85 -15.16
CA SER A 500 65.68 -6.36 -14.73
C SER A 500 66.48 -6.93 -15.90
N ALA A 501 65.85 -7.72 -16.79
CA ALA A 501 66.53 -8.27 -17.97
C ALA A 501 67.04 -7.20 -18.94
N ILE A 502 66.30 -6.09 -19.12
CA ILE A 502 66.74 -4.96 -19.94
C ILE A 502 67.92 -4.25 -19.30
N ASP A 503 67.87 -3.98 -17.98
CA ASP A 503 68.98 -3.33 -17.25
C ASP A 503 70.25 -4.19 -17.29
N ASP A 504 70.12 -5.51 -17.14
CA ASP A 504 71.24 -6.46 -17.24
C ASP A 504 71.85 -6.47 -18.65
N ARG A 505 71.02 -6.51 -19.71
CA ARG A 505 71.52 -6.43 -21.10
C ARG A 505 72.17 -5.09 -21.41
N ALA A 506 71.63 -4.00 -20.87
CA ALA A 506 72.21 -2.67 -21.04
C ALA A 506 73.60 -2.59 -20.39
N LYS A 507 73.74 -3.11 -19.16
CA LYS A 507 75.05 -3.25 -18.49
C LYS A 507 76.01 -4.10 -19.31
N GLU A 508 75.59 -5.29 -19.74
CA GLU A 508 76.43 -6.17 -20.58
C GLU A 508 76.90 -5.45 -21.85
N THR A 509 75.99 -4.78 -22.57
CA THR A 509 76.32 -4.11 -23.82
C THR A 509 77.28 -2.93 -23.62
N PHE A 510 76.97 -2.04 -22.66
CA PHE A 510 77.72 -0.80 -22.50
C PHE A 510 78.99 -0.94 -21.65
N GLU A 511 79.09 -1.94 -20.77
CA GLU A 511 80.28 -2.18 -19.95
C GLU A 511 81.21 -3.26 -20.53
N LEU A 512 80.65 -4.34 -21.08
CA LEU A 512 81.45 -5.49 -21.53
C LEU A 512 81.68 -5.52 -23.04
N GLN A 513 80.78 -4.98 -23.86
CA GLN A 513 80.91 -5.06 -25.33
C GLN A 513 81.39 -3.77 -25.97
N TYR A 514 81.07 -2.60 -25.38
CA TYR A 514 81.58 -1.31 -25.86
C TYR A 514 83.06 -1.13 -25.46
N MET A 515 83.95 -1.36 -26.43
CA MET A 515 85.40 -1.23 -26.25
C MET A 515 85.90 0.14 -26.69
N ASP A 516 86.98 0.60 -26.05
CA ASP A 516 87.71 1.78 -26.51
C ASP A 516 88.28 1.52 -27.91
N TYR A 517 88.43 2.58 -28.69
CA TYR A 517 88.88 2.47 -30.07
C TYR A 517 90.27 1.82 -30.16
N GLU A 518 90.38 0.69 -30.86
CA GLU A 518 91.67 0.09 -31.23
C GLU A 518 92.10 0.57 -32.64
N PRO A 519 93.36 1.00 -32.84
CA PRO A 519 93.82 1.50 -34.13
C PRO A 519 93.81 0.41 -35.23
N THR A 520 92.74 0.32 -36.00
CA THR A 520 92.68 -0.52 -37.20
C THR A 520 93.29 0.22 -38.39
N GLY A 521 94.62 0.29 -38.40
CA GLY A 521 95.48 0.41 -39.59
C GLY A 521 95.01 1.30 -40.75
N ALA A 522 95.05 2.62 -40.57
CA ALA A 522 95.19 3.59 -41.68
C ALA A 522 95.92 4.87 -41.22
N THR A 523 96.85 4.72 -40.28
CA THR A 523 97.72 5.81 -39.82
C THR A 523 98.65 6.21 -40.98
N PRO A 524 98.85 7.52 -41.27
CA PRO A 524 99.66 7.97 -42.40
C PRO A 524 101.04 7.28 -42.45
N SER A 525 101.40 6.76 -43.62
CA SER A 525 102.67 6.05 -43.84
C SER A 525 103.86 6.94 -43.50
N ARG A 526 104.81 6.40 -42.73
CA ARG A 526 106.05 7.06 -42.35
C ARG A 526 106.81 7.53 -43.60
N SER A 527 106.92 8.84 -43.78
CA SER A 527 107.77 9.43 -44.82
C SER A 527 109.23 9.08 -44.52
N GLU A 528 109.94 8.46 -45.45
CA GLU A 528 111.38 8.24 -45.31
C GLU A 528 112.10 9.61 -45.34
N PRO A 529 112.98 9.90 -44.36
CA PRO A 529 113.73 11.15 -44.36
C PRO A 529 114.71 11.18 -45.55
N ASP A 530 114.53 12.12 -46.46
CA ASP A 530 115.44 12.38 -47.59
C ASP A 530 116.66 13.19 -47.09
N VAL A 531 117.48 12.56 -46.24
CA VAL A 531 118.65 13.21 -45.63
C VAL A 531 119.91 12.84 -46.43
N PRO A 532 120.66 13.82 -46.97
CA PRO A 532 121.89 13.57 -47.70
C PRO A 532 122.90 12.80 -46.85
N SER A 533 123.57 11.82 -47.48
CA SER A 533 124.60 11.04 -46.80
C SER A 533 125.83 11.90 -46.45
N LYS A 534 126.56 11.52 -45.40
CA LYS A 534 127.81 12.19 -45.01
C LYS A 534 128.80 12.30 -46.18
N GLY A 535 128.91 11.26 -47.01
CA GLY A 535 129.80 11.26 -48.17
C GLY A 535 129.38 12.27 -49.25
N THR A 536 128.07 12.49 -49.42
CA THR A 536 127.54 13.51 -50.34
C THR A 536 127.92 14.92 -49.88
N ILE A 537 127.85 15.20 -48.57
CA ILE A 537 128.25 16.49 -48.00
C ILE A 537 129.76 16.71 -48.10
N GLU A 538 130.57 15.67 -47.85
CA GLU A 538 132.05 15.76 -47.95
C GLU A 538 132.52 16.05 -49.37
N SER A 539 131.81 15.56 -50.40
CA SER A 539 132.14 15.81 -51.81
C SER A 539 131.97 17.27 -52.25
N LEU A 540 131.25 18.09 -51.48
CA LEU A 540 131.05 19.52 -51.76
C LEU A 540 132.20 20.40 -51.24
N ARG A 541 133.20 19.83 -50.56
CA ARG A 541 134.36 20.57 -50.06
C ARG A 541 135.37 20.81 -51.20
N ALA A 542 136.03 21.96 -51.19
CA ALA A 542 137.12 22.23 -52.13
C ALA A 542 138.28 21.24 -51.94
N MET A 543 138.97 20.93 -53.04
CA MET A 543 140.19 20.13 -52.99
C MET A 543 141.28 20.84 -52.14
N PRO A 544 142.24 20.09 -51.57
CA PRO A 544 143.34 20.69 -50.80
C PRO A 544 144.06 21.78 -51.60
N VAL A 545 144.48 22.84 -50.93
CA VAL A 545 145.09 24.03 -51.55
C VAL A 545 146.36 23.66 -52.30
N GLU A 546 147.09 22.65 -51.82
CA GLU A 546 148.27 22.08 -52.45
C GLU A 546 147.97 21.53 -53.84
N ASN A 547 146.84 20.82 -54.00
CA ASN A 547 146.42 20.26 -55.29
C ASN A 547 145.92 21.35 -56.25
N LEU A 548 145.29 22.41 -55.72
CA LEU A 548 144.85 23.56 -56.52
C LEU A 548 146.05 24.38 -57.04
N LEU A 549 147.15 24.44 -56.27
CA LEU A 549 148.42 25.06 -56.69
C LEU A 549 149.03 24.28 -57.85
N ASP A 550 149.08 22.96 -57.75
CA ASP A 550 149.62 22.08 -58.79
C ASP A 550 148.77 22.17 -60.08
N GLU A 551 147.44 22.15 -59.96
CA GLU A 551 146.53 22.29 -61.11
C GLU A 551 146.71 23.63 -61.84
N PHE A 552 146.92 24.71 -61.10
CA PHE A 552 147.18 26.02 -61.73
C PHE A 552 148.53 26.04 -62.46
N ARG A 553 149.57 25.45 -61.86
CA ARG A 553 150.93 25.41 -62.42
C ARG A 553 151.06 24.49 -63.63
N GLU A 554 150.40 23.35 -63.63
CA GLU A 554 150.37 22.43 -64.78
C GLU A 554 149.74 23.09 -66.01
N ASN A 555 148.72 23.94 -65.80
CA ASN A 555 148.00 24.58 -66.89
C ASN A 555 148.58 25.94 -67.32
N ASN A 556 149.62 26.48 -66.66
CA ASN A 556 150.20 27.80 -66.98
C ASN A 556 151.75 27.81 -66.84
N SER A 557 152.53 27.73 -67.94
CA SER A 557 154.01 27.69 -67.88
C SER A 557 154.70 29.07 -67.87
N TYR A 558 155.86 29.19 -67.20
CA TYR A 558 156.60 30.46 -67.00
C TYR A 558 157.33 30.99 -68.25
N GLU A 559 157.72 30.14 -69.22
CA GLU A 559 158.46 30.56 -70.44
C GLU A 559 157.55 30.96 -71.61
N SER A 560 156.25 30.66 -71.54
CA SER A 560 155.25 31.00 -72.55
C SER A 560 154.45 32.24 -72.16
N PHE A 561 155.12 33.40 -72.13
CA PHE A 561 154.44 34.70 -72.03
C PHE A 561 154.44 35.38 -73.40
N GLU A 562 153.72 34.79 -74.34
CA GLU A 562 153.17 35.50 -75.49
C GLU A 562 151.70 35.13 -75.69
N VAL A 563 150.96 36.16 -76.09
CA VAL A 563 149.51 36.30 -76.14
C VAL A 563 148.82 35.16 -76.89
N LYS A 564 147.74 34.61 -76.32
CA LYS A 564 146.65 34.01 -77.11
C LYS A 564 145.27 34.37 -76.58
N GLU A 565 144.43 34.68 -77.55
CA GLU A 565 143.12 35.30 -77.50
C GLU A 565 141.99 34.42 -77.00
N LEU A 566 140.95 35.12 -76.53
CA LEU A 566 139.58 34.70 -76.31
C LEU A 566 139.00 33.87 -77.47
N LYS A 567 138.15 32.88 -77.13
CA LYS A 567 136.93 32.60 -77.89
C LYS A 567 135.73 32.21 -77.01
N PRO A 568 134.49 32.53 -77.46
CA PRO A 568 133.24 32.40 -76.69
C PRO A 568 132.36 31.23 -77.17
N SER A 569 131.45 30.74 -76.32
CA SER A 569 130.19 30.04 -76.67
C SER A 569 129.59 29.41 -75.41
N LEU A 570 128.30 29.12 -75.21
CA LEU A 570 127.00 29.36 -75.85
C LEU A 570 125.96 28.83 -74.82
N ILE A 571 124.79 29.46 -74.78
CA ILE A 571 123.66 29.24 -73.87
C ILE A 571 122.98 27.87 -74.15
N PRO A 572 122.08 27.34 -73.28
CA PRO A 572 120.65 27.58 -73.59
C PRO A 572 119.72 27.79 -72.37
N ARG A 573 118.57 28.42 -72.67
CA ARG A 573 117.43 28.73 -71.79
C ARG A 573 116.50 27.53 -71.58
N SER A 574 115.89 27.48 -70.39
CA SER A 574 114.52 27.11 -69.90
C SER A 574 113.68 26.01 -70.59
N PRO A 575 112.78 25.33 -69.85
CA PRO A 575 111.39 25.83 -69.80
C PRO A 575 110.64 25.71 -68.46
N LEU A 576 109.55 26.49 -68.40
CA LEU A 576 108.43 26.55 -67.45
C LEU A 576 107.67 25.23 -67.28
N VAL A 577 107.10 24.98 -66.08
CA VAL A 577 105.76 24.36 -65.88
C VAL A 577 105.09 24.90 -64.60
N GLN A 578 103.82 25.29 -64.71
CA GLN A 578 102.83 25.62 -63.67
C GLN A 578 102.06 24.36 -63.20
N LEU A 579 101.48 24.39 -61.98
CA LEU A 579 100.16 23.84 -61.57
C LEU A 579 99.91 24.16 -60.07
N ASN A 580 99.09 25.17 -59.74
CA ASN A 580 97.70 25.16 -59.20
C ASN A 580 97.50 24.41 -57.85
N GLN A 581 97.14 25.09 -56.76
CA GLN A 581 95.78 25.46 -56.30
C GLN A 581 94.80 24.27 -56.14
N GLN A 582 94.77 23.68 -54.95
CA GLN A 582 93.62 23.70 -54.02
C GLN A 582 94.06 23.36 -52.60
#